data_AF-A0A1Q9DU72-F1
#
_entry.id   AF-A0A1Q9DU72-F1
#
_cell.length_a   1.000
_cell.length_b   1.000
_cell.length_c   1.000
_cell.angle_alpha   90.00
_cell.angle_beta   90.00
_cell.angle_gamma   90.00
#
_symmetry.space_group_name_H-M   'P 1'
#
loop_
_entity.id
_entity.type
_entity.pdbx_description
1 polymer ?
#
loop_
_entity_poly.entity_id
_entity_poly.type
_entity_poly.pdbx_seq_one_letter_code
_entity_poly.pdbx_strand_id
1 'polypeptide(L)'
;MLPAEELPTNFEQYAKVHLELNAHLYYGAAESITSDHVQSYFGKQRLELHIVAPGSYGAQDLYLWKMVITPLSGEIVPEDSSLELKATTGRFGSQKLTLKLMKSKKKRWYKVGQAVTGQRI
;
A
#
# COMPACT_ATOMS: atom_id res chain seq x y z
N MET A 1 17.52 -31.88 15.97
CA MET A 1 16.42 -30.89 15.95
C MET A 1 17.07 -29.52 16.06
N LEU A 2 16.96 -28.68 15.05
CA LEU A 2 17.44 -27.30 15.14
C LEU A 2 16.53 -26.53 16.10
N PRO A 3 17.06 -25.62 16.93
CA PRO A 3 16.24 -24.78 17.80
C PRO A 3 15.31 -23.94 16.92
N ALA A 4 14.07 -23.79 17.37
CA ALA A 4 13.11 -22.89 16.75
C ALA A 4 13.69 -21.47 16.81
N GLU A 5 14.33 -21.04 15.73
CA GLU A 5 14.67 -19.64 15.51
C GLU A 5 13.41 -18.83 15.80
N GLU A 6 13.51 -17.91 16.76
CA GLU A 6 12.48 -16.93 17.06
C GLU A 6 12.19 -16.15 15.78
N LEU A 7 11.19 -16.63 15.01
CA LEU A 7 10.60 -15.88 13.93
C LEU A 7 10.26 -14.51 14.49
N PRO A 8 10.67 -13.41 13.85
CA PRO A 8 10.55 -12.09 14.44
C PRO A 8 9.09 -11.84 14.81
N THR A 9 8.86 -11.57 16.10
CA THR A 9 7.58 -11.26 16.80
C THR A 9 6.73 -10.19 16.10
N ASN A 10 7.29 -9.51 15.11
CA ASN A 10 6.69 -8.47 14.30
C ASN A 10 5.45 -8.89 13.48
N PHE A 11 5.35 -10.14 13.02
CA PHE A 11 4.20 -10.57 12.20
C PHE A 11 2.89 -10.70 12.98
N GLU A 12 2.98 -10.82 14.30
CA GLU A 12 1.80 -10.86 15.17
C GLU A 12 1.29 -9.46 15.49
N GLN A 13 2.18 -8.45 15.48
CA GLN A 13 1.88 -7.08 15.85
C GLN A 13 1.40 -6.23 14.67
N TYR A 14 1.95 -6.42 13.47
CA TYR A 14 1.52 -5.68 12.29
C TYR A 14 1.25 -6.59 11.08
N ALA A 15 0.47 -6.07 10.12
CA ALA A 15 0.36 -6.62 8.78
C ALA A 15 0.95 -5.62 7.78
N LYS A 16 1.64 -6.12 6.74
CA LYS A 16 2.16 -5.28 5.65
C LYS A 16 1.38 -5.56 4.37
N VAL A 17 0.94 -4.51 3.69
CA VAL A 17 0.46 -4.58 2.32
C VAL A 17 1.51 -3.92 1.44
N HIS A 18 1.98 -4.65 0.43
CA HIS A 18 2.96 -4.16 -0.53
C HIS A 18 2.27 -3.97 -1.87
N LEU A 19 2.42 -2.79 -2.45
CA LEU A 19 1.99 -2.46 -3.79
C LEU A 19 3.21 -2.05 -4.59
N GLU A 20 3.38 -2.68 -5.74
CA GLU A 20 4.43 -2.32 -6.68
C GLU A 20 3.82 -1.46 -7.79
N LEU A 21 4.35 -0.24 -7.92
CA LEU A 21 3.96 0.71 -8.95
C LEU A 21 5.03 0.67 -10.02
N ASN A 22 4.67 0.10 -11.17
CA ASN A 22 5.50 0.23 -12.36
C ASN A 22 5.25 1.63 -12.95
N ALA A 23 6.21 2.53 -12.73
CA ALA A 23 6.18 3.92 -13.20
C ALA A 23 6.11 4.06 -14.73
N HIS A 24 6.21 2.95 -15.49
CA HIS A 24 6.02 2.91 -16.93
C HIS A 24 4.55 2.82 -17.39
N LEU A 25 3.58 2.87 -16.47
CA LEU A 25 2.16 2.72 -16.81
C LEU A 25 1.60 3.82 -17.74
N TYR A 26 2.35 4.89 -17.98
CA TYR A 26 1.86 6.03 -18.73
C TYR A 26 2.93 6.58 -19.66
N TYR A 27 2.83 6.23 -20.95
CA TYR A 27 3.72 6.66 -22.02
C TYR A 27 3.97 8.18 -21.95
N GLY A 28 5.19 8.57 -21.57
CA GLY A 28 5.66 9.97 -21.62
C GLY A 28 5.44 10.83 -20.37
N ALA A 29 4.97 10.31 -19.25
CA ALA A 29 4.94 11.08 -18.00
C ALA A 29 6.37 11.23 -17.42
N ALA A 30 6.88 12.47 -17.37
CA ALA A 30 8.18 12.78 -16.78
C ALA A 30 8.16 12.76 -15.23
N GLU A 31 6.99 12.75 -14.63
CA GLU A 31 6.83 12.84 -13.18
C GLU A 31 6.65 11.45 -12.56
N SER A 32 7.62 11.07 -11.72
CA SER A 32 7.49 9.92 -10.82
C SER A 32 6.37 10.17 -9.81
N ILE A 33 5.59 9.13 -9.48
CA ILE A 33 4.62 9.21 -8.37
C ILE A 33 5.38 9.60 -7.09
N THR A 34 4.98 10.68 -6.45
CA THR A 34 5.54 11.15 -5.16
C THR A 34 4.56 10.89 -4.02
N SER A 35 4.96 11.20 -2.79
CA SER A 35 4.06 11.14 -1.62
C SER A 35 2.79 11.97 -1.78
N ASP A 36 2.86 13.07 -2.54
CA ASP A 36 1.75 14.02 -2.70
C ASP A 36 0.61 13.45 -3.54
N HIS A 37 0.94 12.47 -4.37
CA HIS A 37 0.00 11.75 -5.24
C HIS A 37 -0.71 10.61 -4.51
N VAL A 38 -0.31 10.29 -3.28
CA VAL A 38 -0.76 9.10 -2.56
C VAL A 38 -1.45 9.50 -1.27
N GLN A 39 -2.67 9.01 -1.09
CA GLN A 39 -3.42 9.20 0.15
C GLN A 39 -3.89 7.85 0.68
N SER A 40 -3.73 7.64 1.99
CA SER A 40 -4.24 6.46 2.67
C SER A 40 -5.19 6.84 3.80
N TYR A 41 -6.27 6.08 3.94
CA TYR A 41 -7.15 6.14 5.09
C TYR A 41 -7.13 4.80 5.84
N PHE A 42 -6.89 4.89 7.14
CA PHE A 42 -6.93 3.76 8.06
C PHE A 42 -8.18 3.89 8.95
N GLY A 43 -9.11 2.96 8.81
CA GLY A 43 -10.22 2.77 9.73
C GLY A 43 -10.05 1.46 10.48
N LYS A 44 -10.74 1.29 11.62
CA LYS A 44 -10.59 0.11 12.49
C LYS A 44 -10.67 -1.23 11.76
N GLN A 45 -11.50 -1.35 10.72
CA GLN A 45 -11.61 -2.56 9.89
C GLN A 45 -11.56 -2.25 8.38
N ARG A 46 -10.95 -1.13 8.00
CA ARG A 46 -10.97 -0.65 6.62
C ARG A 46 -9.65 0.02 6.27
N LEU A 47 -9.12 -0.32 5.11
CA LEU A 47 -8.00 0.37 4.50
C LEU A 47 -8.47 0.94 3.15
N GLU A 48 -8.21 2.21 2.91
CA GLU A 48 -8.32 2.81 1.58
C GLU A 48 -6.97 3.39 1.16
N LEU A 49 -6.63 3.18 -0.11
CA LEU A 49 -5.47 3.78 -0.75
C LEU A 49 -5.94 4.43 -2.05
N HIS A 50 -5.67 5.71 -2.19
CA HIS A 50 -5.92 6.51 -3.39
C HIS A 50 -4.57 6.94 -3.96
N ILE A 51 -4.41 6.75 -5.26
CA ILE A 51 -3.27 7.26 -6.03
C ILE A 51 -3.85 8.14 -7.12
N VAL A 52 -3.54 9.43 -7.07
CA VAL A 52 -3.97 10.42 -8.04
C VAL A 52 -2.71 10.92 -8.74
N ALA A 53 -2.55 10.63 -10.01
CA ALA A 53 -1.36 11.02 -10.77
C ALA A 53 -1.73 11.46 -12.20
N PRO A 54 -0.95 12.36 -12.81
CA PRO A 54 -1.10 12.68 -14.23
C PRO A 54 -0.77 11.46 -15.08
N GLY A 55 -1.60 11.18 -16.10
CA GLY A 55 -1.41 10.03 -16.98
C GLY A 55 -0.55 10.30 -18.22
N SER A 56 -0.06 11.52 -18.41
CA SER A 56 0.93 11.89 -19.43
C SER A 56 1.46 13.31 -19.18
N TYR A 57 2.55 13.68 -19.86
CA TYR A 57 3.03 15.06 -19.88
C TYR A 57 1.97 16.02 -20.42
N GLY A 58 1.66 17.08 -19.67
CA GLY A 58 0.65 18.08 -20.06
C GLY A 58 -0.80 17.62 -19.96
N ALA A 59 -1.07 16.47 -19.34
CA ALA A 59 -2.45 16.02 -19.09
C ALA A 59 -3.19 17.02 -18.19
N GLN A 60 -4.38 17.42 -18.61
CA GLN A 60 -5.32 18.17 -17.75
C GLN A 60 -6.11 17.22 -16.84
N ASP A 61 -6.24 15.97 -17.25
CA ASP A 61 -6.97 14.94 -16.51
C ASP A 61 -6.03 14.15 -15.58
N LEU A 62 -6.48 13.97 -14.34
CA LEU A 62 -5.81 13.15 -13.34
C LEU A 62 -6.41 11.75 -13.32
N TYR A 63 -5.57 10.72 -13.33
CA TYR A 63 -6.05 9.35 -13.15
C TYR A 63 -6.14 9.03 -11.67
N LEU A 64 -7.29 8.51 -11.24
CA LEU A 64 -7.50 8.02 -9.89
C LEU A 64 -7.48 6.49 -9.89
N TRP A 65 -6.49 5.92 -9.22
CA TRP A 65 -6.48 4.51 -8.84
C TRP A 65 -6.86 4.37 -7.37
N LYS A 66 -7.80 3.46 -7.09
CA LYS A 66 -8.30 3.21 -5.74
C LYS A 66 -8.22 1.74 -5.38
N MET A 67 -7.68 1.45 -4.20
CA MET A 67 -7.78 0.16 -3.54
C MET A 67 -8.49 0.32 -2.22
N VAL A 68 -9.47 -0.56 -1.97
CA VAL A 68 -10.17 -0.66 -0.69
C VAL A 68 -10.08 -2.08 -0.18
N ILE A 69 -9.68 -2.26 1.08
CA ILE A 69 -9.75 -3.56 1.76
C ILE A 69 -10.77 -3.43 2.89
N THR A 70 -11.90 -4.11 2.74
CA THR A 70 -12.97 -4.14 3.74
C THR A 70 -13.79 -5.44 3.63
N PRO A 71 -14.08 -6.14 4.75
CA PRO A 71 -13.45 -5.94 6.05
C PRO A 71 -11.97 -6.36 6.02
N LEU A 72 -11.15 -5.72 6.87
CA LEU A 72 -9.84 -6.28 7.25
C LEU A 72 -10.05 -7.58 8.04
N SER A 73 -9.05 -8.46 8.05
CA SER A 73 -9.12 -9.76 8.74
C SER A 73 -9.16 -9.65 10.27
N GLY A 74 -8.93 -8.44 10.79
CA GLY A 74 -9.13 -8.07 12.18
C GLY A 74 -9.04 -6.55 12.34
N GLU A 75 -9.22 -6.10 13.57
CA GLU A 75 -9.12 -4.68 13.89
C GLU A 75 -7.67 -4.18 13.89
N ILE A 76 -7.51 -2.93 13.47
CA ILE A 76 -6.26 -2.20 13.51
C ILE A 76 -6.37 -0.98 14.44
N VAL A 77 -5.22 -0.45 14.84
CA VAL A 77 -5.04 0.85 15.48
C VAL A 77 -4.68 1.85 14.37
N PRO A 78 -5.64 2.66 13.88
CA PRO A 78 -5.42 3.56 12.75
C PRO A 78 -4.24 4.52 12.93
N GLU A 79 -4.13 5.11 14.11
CA GLU A 79 -3.12 6.12 14.47
C GLU A 79 -1.69 5.57 14.48
N ASP A 80 -1.53 4.26 14.69
CA ASP A 80 -0.23 3.57 14.66
C ASP A 80 0.07 2.92 13.29
N SER A 81 -0.84 3.07 12.34
CA SER A 81 -0.68 2.55 10.98
C SER A 81 -0.03 3.60 10.08
N SER A 82 0.78 3.14 9.12
CA SER A 82 1.60 4.04 8.31
C SER A 82 1.65 3.64 6.84
N LEU A 83 2.02 4.62 6.02
CA LEU A 83 2.26 4.51 4.58
C LEU A 83 3.69 4.95 4.30
N GLU A 84 4.43 4.15 3.53
CA GLU A 84 5.79 4.47 3.07
C GLU A 84 5.90 4.24 1.56
N LEU A 85 6.37 5.24 0.82
CA LEU A 85 6.76 5.11 -0.58
C LEU A 85 8.28 4.99 -0.65
N LYS A 86 8.78 3.89 -1.23
CA LYS A 86 10.22 3.64 -1.39
C LYS A 86 10.55 3.47 -2.86
N ALA A 87 11.56 4.18 -3.33
CA ALA A 87 12.19 3.86 -4.61
C ALA A 87 12.82 2.47 -4.51
N THR A 88 12.64 1.65 -5.54
CA THR A 88 13.34 0.37 -5.65
C THR A 88 14.54 0.50 -6.59
N THR A 89 15.57 -0.29 -6.36
CA THR A 89 16.83 -0.26 -7.13
C THR A 89 16.76 -1.07 -8.44
N GLY A 90 15.56 -1.28 -8.99
CA GLY A 90 15.36 -2.03 -10.23
C GLY A 90 15.70 -1.24 -11.50
N ARG A 91 16.02 -1.96 -12.59
CA ARG A 91 16.44 -1.43 -13.91
C ARG A 91 15.44 -0.46 -14.58
N PHE A 92 14.24 -0.30 -14.01
CA PHE A 92 13.09 0.43 -14.55
C PHE A 92 12.53 1.50 -13.60
N GLY A 93 13.24 1.84 -12.52
CA GLY A 93 12.81 2.91 -11.61
C GLY A 93 11.45 2.66 -10.94
N SER A 94 11.09 1.40 -10.67
CA SER A 94 9.82 1.08 -10.02
C SER A 94 9.79 1.56 -8.58
N GLN A 95 8.60 1.94 -8.11
CA GLN A 95 8.39 2.39 -6.74
C GLN A 95 7.55 1.36 -5.99
N LYS A 96 7.89 1.14 -4.73
CA LYS A 96 7.18 0.23 -3.84
C LYS A 96 6.50 1.03 -2.76
N LEU A 97 5.19 0.88 -2.69
CA LEU A 97 4.36 1.44 -1.65
C LEU A 97 4.09 0.36 -0.60
N THR A 98 4.35 0.70 0.66
CA THR A 98 4.20 -0.20 1.80
C THR A 98 3.27 0.42 2.81
N LEU A 99 2.14 -0.24 3.05
CA LEU A 99 1.22 0.08 4.13
C LEU A 99 1.50 -0.85 5.30
N LYS A 100 1.74 -0.29 6.48
CA LYS A 100 1.90 -1.03 7.74
C LYS A 100 0.65 -0.83 8.58
N LEU A 101 -0.07 -1.91 8.83
CA LEU A 101 -1.29 -1.93 9.65
C LEU A 101 -0.94 -2.42 11.05
N MET A 102 -1.05 -1.57 12.06
CA MET A 102 -0.90 -1.96 13.47
C MET A 102 -2.14 -2.72 13.92
N LYS A 103 -2.02 -3.99 14.32
CA LYS A 103 -3.18 -4.78 14.73
C LYS A 103 -3.58 -4.45 16.16
N SER A 104 -4.88 -4.32 16.43
CA SER A 104 -5.38 -4.09 17.79
C SER A 104 -5.17 -5.29 18.72
N LYS A 105 -5.03 -6.49 18.15
CA LYS A 105 -4.72 -7.72 18.87
C LYS A 105 -3.52 -8.39 18.24
N LYS A 106 -2.57 -8.84 19.08
CA LYS A 106 -1.42 -9.66 18.66
C LYS A 106 -1.93 -11.01 18.17
N LYS A 107 -2.19 -11.12 16.86
CA LYS A 107 -2.70 -12.33 16.21
C LYS A 107 -2.15 -12.42 14.81
N ARG A 108 -1.73 -13.62 14.41
CA ARG A 108 -1.32 -13.89 13.04
C ARG A 108 -2.50 -13.76 12.08
N TRP A 109 -2.26 -13.03 10.98
CA TRP A 109 -3.21 -12.92 9.87
C TRP A 109 -2.64 -13.68 8.69
N TYR A 110 -3.40 -14.62 8.12
CA TYR A 110 -2.99 -15.37 6.92
C TYR A 110 -3.31 -14.62 5.62
N LYS A 111 -4.24 -13.66 5.70
CA LYS A 111 -4.57 -12.68 4.65
C LYS A 111 -4.90 -11.35 5.32
N VAL A 112 -4.76 -10.23 4.60
CA VAL A 112 -5.10 -8.90 5.14
C VAL A 112 -6.60 -8.64 5.07
N GLY A 113 -7.25 -9.08 4.00
CA GLY A 113 -8.68 -8.97 3.77
C GLY A 113 -8.98 -9.27 2.30
N GLN A 114 -10.15 -8.88 1.82
CA GLN A 114 -10.48 -8.91 0.39
C GLN A 114 -10.33 -7.50 -0.18
N ALA A 115 -9.49 -7.36 -1.20
CA ALA A 115 -9.27 -6.09 -1.87
C ALA A 115 -10.25 -5.93 -3.03
N VAL A 116 -10.81 -4.73 -3.15
CA VAL A 116 -11.50 -4.25 -4.35
C VAL A 116 -10.61 -3.16 -4.94
N THR A 117 -10.25 -3.32 -6.21
CA THR A 117 -9.43 -2.35 -6.95
C THR A 117 -10.22 -1.80 -8.12
N GLY A 118 -9.98 -0.53 -8.47
CA GLY A 118 -10.61 0.10 -9.62
C GLY A 118 -9.85 1.34 -10.07
N GLN A 119 -9.91 1.61 -11.37
CA GLN A 119 -9.45 2.85 -11.98
C GLN A 119 -10.68 3.67 -12.34
N ARG A 120 -10.71 4.94 -11.91
CA ARG A 120 -11.66 5.93 -12.44
C ARG A 120 -10.88 6.86 -13.35
N ILE A 121 -11.34 6.93 -14.60
CA ILE A 121 -10.88 7.85 -15.65
C ILE A 121 -11.81 9.04 -15.60
#